data_AF-A0A3N2REZ5-F1
#
_entry.id   AF-A0A3N2REZ5-F1
#
_cell.length_a   1.000
_cell.length_b   1.000
_cell.length_c   1.000
_cell.angle_alpha   90.00
_cell.angle_beta   90.00
_cell.angle_gamma   90.00
#
_symmetry.space_group_name_H-M   'P 1'
#
loop_
_entity.id
_entity.type
_entity.pdbx_description
1 polymer ?
#
loop_
_entity_poly.entity_id
_entity_poly.type
_entity_poly.pdbx_seq_one_letter_code
_entity_poly.pdbx_strand_id
1 'polypeptide(L)'
;IIEDMSYSNDVDRLVLGDGLLTENTILQRSGDNLMISFRDSTDSIWLKNYFAYEGNRYRVEEIVFADGTVWDVATVKAMLVAGT
;
A
#
# COMPACT_ATOMS: atom_id res chain seq x y z
N ILE A 1 13.29 -1.58 2.28
CA ILE A 1 12.52 -2.26 3.34
C ILE A 1 12.16 -1.18 4.33
N ILE A 2 10.87 -0.86 4.48
CA ILE A 2 10.40 0.01 5.57
C ILE A 2 9.82 -0.96 6.60
N GLU A 3 10.51 -1.11 7.72
CA GLU A 3 10.01 -1.78 8.92
C GLU A 3 9.89 -0.68 9.98
N ASP A 4 8.67 -0.29 10.32
CA ASP A 4 8.41 0.65 11.42
C ASP A 4 8.03 -0.13 12.69
N MET A 5 8.57 0.31 13.83
CA MET A 5 8.33 -0.24 15.17
C MET A 5 7.86 0.89 16.11
N SER A 6 6.75 1.55 15.79
CA SER A 6 6.16 2.56 16.69
C SER A 6 4.98 1.99 17.48
N TYR A 7 4.93 2.28 18.79
CA TYR A 7 3.93 1.81 19.77
C TYR A 7 2.85 2.88 20.05
N SER A 8 2.76 3.92 19.23
CA SER A 8 1.66 4.89 19.25
C SER A 8 0.55 4.41 18.30
N ASN A 9 -0.69 4.85 18.52
CA ASN A 9 -1.77 4.69 17.52
C ASN A 9 -1.53 5.59 16.28
N ASP A 10 -0.27 5.79 15.91
CA ASP A 10 0.09 6.57 14.75
C ASP A 10 -0.24 5.75 13.51
N VAL A 11 -0.69 6.46 12.48
CA VAL A 11 -1.09 5.86 11.22
C VAL A 11 0.16 5.79 10.36
N ASP A 12 0.58 4.58 9.99
CA ASP A 12 1.74 4.39 9.13
C ASP A 12 1.36 4.74 7.69
N ARG A 13 2.16 5.60 7.08
CA ARG A 13 1.90 6.16 5.74
C ARG A 13 3.02 5.83 4.77
N LEU A 14 2.66 5.23 3.63
CA LEU A 14 3.51 5.21 2.44
C LEU A 14 3.19 6.44 1.60
N VAL A 15 4.10 7.41 1.55
CA VAL A 15 3.94 8.61 0.72
C VAL A 15 4.68 8.43 -0.60
N LEU A 16 3.96 8.53 -1.70
CA LEU A 16 4.47 8.39 -3.06
C LEU A 16 4.80 9.76 -3.66
N GLY A 17 5.96 9.86 -4.32
CA GLY A 17 6.43 11.08 -4.96
C GLY A 17 5.78 11.35 -6.32
N ASP A 18 6.13 12.49 -6.91
CA ASP A 18 5.57 12.98 -8.17
C ASP A 18 5.49 11.92 -9.28
N GLY A 19 4.37 11.93 -10.00
CA GLY A 19 4.11 11.00 -11.12
C GLY A 19 3.61 9.62 -10.70
N LEU A 20 3.68 9.26 -9.41
CA LEU A 20 3.08 8.04 -8.88
C LEU A 20 1.62 8.30 -8.52
N LEU A 21 0.75 8.14 -9.51
CA LEU A 21 -0.70 8.39 -9.41
C LEU A 21 -1.50 7.08 -9.39
N THR A 22 -2.70 7.17 -8.82
CA THR A 22 -3.63 6.03 -8.70
C THR A 22 -3.94 5.36 -10.04
N GLU A 23 -4.12 6.15 -11.10
CA GLU A 23 -4.42 5.69 -12.47
C GLU A 23 -3.37 4.76 -13.09
N ASN A 24 -2.11 4.91 -12.66
CA ASN A 24 -0.99 4.12 -13.16
C ASN A 24 -0.59 3.00 -12.20
N THR A 25 -1.26 2.89 -11.05
CA THR A 25 -0.93 1.95 -9.98
C THR A 25 -1.54 0.58 -10.21
N ILE A 26 -0.73 -0.45 -10.03
CA ILE A 26 -1.12 -1.85 -10.12
C ILE A 26 -0.87 -2.48 -8.76
N LEU A 27 -1.90 -3.12 -8.21
CA LEU A 27 -1.82 -3.85 -6.94
C LEU A 27 -1.84 -5.35 -7.20
N GLN A 28 -0.96 -6.06 -6.52
CA GLN A 28 -0.96 -7.52 -6.54
C GLN A 28 -0.74 -8.06 -5.13
N ARG A 29 -1.54 -9.06 -4.74
CA ARG A 29 -1.31 -9.84 -3.53
C ARG A 29 -0.42 -11.03 -3.83
N SER A 30 0.58 -11.28 -2.99
CA SER A 30 1.43 -12.47 -3.04
C SER A 30 1.62 -13.03 -1.63
N GLY A 31 0.87 -14.09 -1.31
CA GLY A 31 0.73 -14.56 0.07
C GLY A 31 0.14 -13.46 0.94
N ASP A 32 0.83 -13.11 2.03
CA ASP A 32 0.42 -12.02 2.93
C ASP A 32 1.08 -10.68 2.63
N ASN A 33 1.77 -10.57 1.49
CA ASN A 33 2.43 -9.34 1.07
C ASN A 33 1.60 -8.61 0.02
N LEU A 34 1.67 -7.28 0.05
CA LEU A 34 1.20 -6.41 -1.03
C LEU A 34 2.39 -5.99 -1.89
N MET A 35 2.27 -6.18 -3.20
CA MET A 35 3.14 -5.56 -4.20
C MET A 35 2.39 -4.41 -4.87
N ILE A 36 3.05 -3.26 -4.94
CA ILE A 36 2.61 -2.07 -5.64
C ILE A 36 3.60 -1.84 -6.79
N SER A 37 3.10 -1.79 -8.02
CA SER A 37 3.89 -1.45 -9.21
C SER A 37 3.17 -0.39 -10.03
N PHE A 38 3.84 0.13 -11.06
CA PHE A 38 3.31 1.19 -11.90
C PHE A 38 3.45 0.84 -13.39
N ARG A 39 2.44 1.17 -14.21
CA ARG A 39 2.31 0.72 -15.61
C ARG A 39 3.55 0.98 -16.49
N ASP A 40 4.25 2.08 -16.25
CA ASP A 40 5.41 2.51 -17.05
C ASP A 40 6.73 2.42 -16.26
N SER A 41 6.78 1.60 -15.21
CA SER A 41 7.98 1.40 -14.39
C SER A 41 8.27 -0.08 -14.17
N THR A 42 9.56 -0.42 -14.09
CA THR A 42 10.01 -1.75 -13.60
C THR A 42 10.11 -1.81 -12.08
N ASP A 43 9.96 -0.67 -11.41
CA ASP A 43 10.09 -0.59 -9.96
C ASP A 43 8.84 -1.14 -9.28
N SER A 44 9.05 -1.73 -8.10
CA SER A 44 7.97 -2.21 -7.26
C SER A 44 8.27 -1.95 -5.78
N ILE A 45 7.20 -1.68 -5.04
CA ILE A 45 7.22 -1.54 -3.60
C ILE A 45 6.56 -2.78 -3.01
N TRP A 46 7.24 -3.39 -2.04
CA TRP A 46 6.73 -4.55 -1.33
C TRP A 46 6.44 -4.18 0.12
N LEU A 47 5.17 -4.27 0.50
CA LEU A 47 4.74 -4.18 1.90
C LEU A 47 4.60 -5.59 2.45
N LYS A 48 5.53 -5.95 3.34
CA LYS A 48 5.58 -7.29 3.93
C LYS A 48 4.51 -7.46 5.00
N ASN A 49 3.93 -8.65 5.07
CA ASN A 49 2.90 -9.01 6.06
C ASN A 49 1.67 -8.08 6.08
N TYR A 50 1.41 -7.34 5.00
CA TYR A 50 0.32 -6.38 4.87
C TYR A 50 -1.06 -6.99 5.17
N PHE A 51 -1.23 -8.28 4.86
CA PHE A 51 -2.47 -9.03 5.10
C PHE A 51 -2.40 -10.03 6.27
N ALA A 52 -1.27 -10.09 6.99
CA ALA A 52 -1.03 -11.14 7.98
C ALA A 52 -1.82 -10.93 9.29
N TYR A 53 -2.20 -9.69 9.60
CA TYR A 53 -2.88 -9.32 10.83
C TYR A 53 -4.20 -8.59 10.56
N GLU A 54 -5.22 -8.94 11.34
CA GLU A 54 -6.49 -8.23 11.38
C GLU A 54 -6.39 -7.00 12.30
N GLY A 55 -7.07 -5.91 11.91
CA GLY A 55 -6.92 -4.58 12.55
C GLY A 55 -5.69 -3.80 12.08
N ASN A 56 -5.50 -2.58 12.60
CA ASN A 56 -4.39 -1.67 12.23
C ASN A 56 -3.16 -1.92 13.10
N ARG A 57 -2.60 -3.12 13.01
CA ARG A 57 -1.36 -3.45 13.72
C ARG A 57 -0.34 -3.93 12.71
N TYR A 58 0.86 -3.36 12.78
CA TYR A 58 2.05 -3.82 12.08
C TYR A 58 1.92 -3.84 10.54
N ARG A 59 1.28 -2.82 9.96
CA ARG A 59 1.19 -2.63 8.50
C ARG A 59 1.16 -1.15 8.17
N VAL A 60 1.34 -0.82 6.90
CA VAL A 60 1.00 0.52 6.41
C VAL A 60 -0.52 0.65 6.35
N GLU A 61 -1.09 1.63 7.07
CA GLU A 61 -2.53 1.89 7.05
C GLU A 61 -2.97 2.75 5.86
N GLU A 62 -2.12 3.65 5.39
CA GLU A 62 -2.45 4.61 4.34
C GLU A 62 -1.37 4.67 3.24
N ILE A 63 -1.80 4.65 1.99
CA ILE A 63 -0.96 4.95 0.82
C ILE A 63 -1.39 6.32 0.29
N VAL A 64 -0.48 7.29 0.35
CA VAL A 64 -0.71 8.68 -0.05
C VAL A 64 -0.06 8.93 -1.40
N PHE A 65 -0.86 9.30 -2.39
CA PHE A 65 -0.42 9.58 -3.76
C PHE A 65 0.00 11.03 -3.93
N ALA A 66 0.74 11.33 -5.00
CA ALA A 66 1.25 12.66 -5.29
C ALA A 66 0.15 13.73 -5.46
N ASP A 67 -1.04 13.32 -5.92
CA ASP A 67 -2.21 14.19 -6.07
C ASP A 67 -2.98 14.41 -4.75
N GLY A 68 -2.52 13.83 -3.64
CA GLY A 68 -3.18 13.88 -2.34
C GLY A 68 -4.25 12.81 -2.13
N THR A 69 -4.49 11.93 -3.10
CA THR A 69 -5.37 10.77 -2.90
C THR A 69 -4.80 9.87 -1.82
N VAL A 70 -5.67 9.32 -0.97
CA VAL A 70 -5.28 8.38 0.08
C VAL A 70 -6.05 7.07 -0.10
N TRP A 71 -5.33 5.95 -0.16
CA TRP A 71 -5.91 4.62 -0.05
C TRP A 71 -5.68 4.07 1.34
N ASP A 72 -6.77 3.78 2.04
CA ASP A 72 -6.75 2.99 3.27
C ASP A 72 -6.74 1.49 2.97
N VAL A 73 -6.60 0.69 4.02
CA VAL A 73 -6.57 -0.78 3.93
C VAL A 73 -7.84 -1.34 3.27
N ALA A 74 -9.01 -0.75 3.56
CA ALA A 74 -10.27 -1.19 2.99
C ALA A 74 -10.31 -0.97 1.47
N THR A 75 -9.84 0.20 1.02
CA THR A 75 -9.70 0.57 -0.39
C THR A 75 -8.74 -0.37 -1.11
N VAL A 76 -7.56 -0.63 -0.53
CA VAL A 76 -6.58 -1.58 -1.09
C VAL A 76 -7.19 -2.98 -1.24
N LYS A 77 -7.90 -3.48 -0.21
CA LYS A 77 -8.59 -4.77 -0.27
C LYS A 77 -9.67 -4.80 -1.36
N ALA A 78 -10.45 -3.73 -1.51
CA ALA A 78 -11.49 -3.64 -2.53
C ALA A 78 -10.91 -3.61 -3.95
N MET A 79 -9.83 -2.85 -4.19
CA MET A 79 -9.16 -2.78 -5.49
C MET A 79 -8.60 -4.14 -5.92
N LEU A 80 -8.07 -4.94 -4.98
CA LEU A 80 -7.59 -6.29 -5.25
C LEU A 80 -8.70 -7.28 -5.64
N VAL A 81 -9.94 -7.04 -5.21
CA VAL A 81 -11.10 -7.85 -5.58
C VAL A 81 -11.72 -7.38 -6.90
N ALA A 82 -11.71 -6.08 -7.17
CA ALA A 82 -12.25 -5.51 -8.41
C ALA A 82 -11.33 -5.75 -9.63
N GLY A 83 -10.03 -5.98 -9.41
CA GLY A 83 -9.03 -6.21 -10.44
C GLY A 83 -8.86 -7.66 -10.91
N THR A 84 -9.74 -8.59 -10.49
CA THR A 84 -9.80 -9.98 -10.98
C THR A 84 -10.85 -10.15 -12.06
#